data_AF-A0A960DX80-F1
#
_entry.id   AF-A0A960DX80-F1
#
_cell.length_a   1.000
_cell.length_b   1.000
_cell.length_c   1.000
_cell.angle_alpha   90.00
_cell.angle_beta   90.00
_cell.angle_gamma   90.00
#
_symmetry.space_group_name_H-M   'P 1'
#
loop_
_entity.id
_entity.type
_entity.pdbx_description
1 polymer ?
#
loop_
_entity_poly.entity_id
_entity_poly.type
_entity_poly.pdbx_seq_one_letter_code
_entity_poly.pdbx_strand_id
1 'polypeptide(L)'
;MEEGQLGATAASVAGAWPLVGRDDELQALEAALETGARALFLLGGAGSGKTRLARELTERRRTAGWTTATARATEATRPVPLGALAHLVPIGESATPHAVIGGLRRALAAEHDAPGPALLHLDDAHQLDPSSATALVGLVESGAVRLVLTARLGTSLPDALGALRAADESRTVVVDDLSPEEGAALLARVLGPVDGIASAQLLALSGGNPLYLRELIIGGVAEGSLHPVGGVWQLRGALPQTEELAERIHARLATLGPGAREALELVALGEPLGLDLLEELTSLEALEELERTGTIRVEESGRRAEVRLAHPLYGEVLRASLEEGARREGARRLAGALAATGARRATDAGPLIRWQVLAGIPTDADRILRSAEVARHHDDWVGAARLARLAHDAGLADAANLLAEAHYALGEFEEGDAIAEPAMARPGLLSDPALTSLHRTRAGVWFFASRDPLDVEAQVLEAEDQVADPHLKEMLRYARAAMCMWSGRVREARALAEPLLASDDPKVAVMAAIAV
;
A
#
# COMPACT_ATOMS: atom_id res chain seq x y z
N MET A 1 21.94 14.97 4.51
CA MET A 1 21.27 16.29 4.47
C MET A 1 21.08 16.75 5.89
N GLU A 2 21.26 18.03 6.20
CA GLU A 2 20.97 18.57 7.54
C GLU A 2 19.44 18.56 7.79
N GLU A 3 19.00 18.37 9.04
CA GLU A 3 17.57 18.29 9.42
C GLU A 3 16.73 19.47 8.90
N GLY A 4 17.31 20.68 8.84
CA GLY A 4 16.65 21.86 8.29
C GLY A 4 16.33 21.79 6.79
N GLN A 5 17.09 21.00 6.03
CA GLN A 5 16.91 20.83 4.58
C GLN A 5 15.85 19.76 4.26
N LEU A 6 15.73 18.74 5.12
CA LEU A 6 14.67 17.74 5.06
C LEU A 6 13.30 18.37 5.35
N GLY A 7 13.21 19.20 6.40
CA GLY A 7 11.96 19.91 6.75
C GLY A 7 11.45 20.86 5.66
N ALA A 8 12.36 21.60 5.00
CA ALA A 8 11.99 22.47 3.87
C ALA A 8 11.52 21.67 2.65
N THR A 9 12.13 20.51 2.40
CA THR A 9 11.72 19.61 1.30
C THR A 9 10.37 18.97 1.57
N ALA A 10 10.11 18.53 2.80
CA ALA A 10 8.82 18.00 3.23
C ALA A 10 7.71 19.06 3.09
N ALA A 11 7.96 20.32 3.48
CA ALA A 11 7.01 21.42 3.30
C ALA A 11 6.70 21.71 1.81
N SER A 12 7.71 21.61 0.93
CA SER A 12 7.52 21.73 -0.51
C SER A 12 6.67 20.59 -1.07
N VAL A 13 6.93 19.36 -0.64
CA VAL A 13 6.19 18.14 -1.04
C VAL A 13 4.76 18.15 -0.49
N ALA A 14 4.54 18.75 0.68
CA ALA A 14 3.23 18.87 1.32
C ALA A 14 2.33 19.96 0.71
N GLY A 15 2.83 20.75 -0.25
CA GLY A 15 2.09 21.82 -0.94
C GLY A 15 0.88 21.34 -1.76
N ALA A 16 0.51 22.10 -2.80
CA ALA A 16 -0.65 21.76 -3.64
C ALA A 16 -0.41 20.43 -4.40
N TRP A 17 -0.94 19.34 -3.84
CA TRP A 17 -0.80 18.01 -4.42
C TRP A 17 -1.49 17.91 -5.79
N PRO A 18 -0.81 17.37 -6.81
CA PRO A 18 -1.35 17.28 -8.16
C PRO A 18 -2.52 16.27 -8.21
N LEU A 19 -3.48 16.52 -9.09
CA LEU A 19 -4.49 15.53 -9.45
C LEU A 19 -3.95 14.71 -10.64
N VAL A 20 -3.79 13.41 -10.46
CA VAL A 20 -3.22 12.48 -11.45
C VAL A 20 -4.16 11.29 -11.60
N GLY A 21 -4.29 10.76 -12.81
CA GLY A 21 -5.11 9.58 -13.09
C GLY A 21 -6.61 9.82 -12.91
N ARG A 22 -7.09 11.04 -13.19
CA ARG A 22 -8.51 11.41 -13.04
C ARG A 22 -9.08 12.16 -14.25
N ASP A 23 -8.35 12.16 -15.36
CA ASP A 23 -8.73 12.92 -16.55
C ASP A 23 -10.00 12.33 -17.18
N ASP A 24 -10.11 11.01 -17.23
CA ASP A 24 -11.28 10.30 -17.78
C ASP A 24 -12.54 10.56 -16.93
N GLU A 25 -12.44 10.47 -15.60
CA GLU A 25 -13.58 10.78 -14.72
C GLU A 25 -13.96 12.25 -14.78
N LEU A 26 -12.99 13.17 -14.84
CA LEU A 26 -13.27 14.59 -15.02
C LEU A 26 -14.01 14.86 -16.33
N GLN A 27 -13.51 14.32 -17.44
CA GLN A 27 -14.12 14.49 -18.75
C GLN A 27 -15.54 13.89 -18.78
N ALA A 28 -15.76 12.74 -18.17
CA ALA A 28 -17.07 12.11 -18.07
C ALA A 28 -18.06 12.94 -17.23
N LEU A 29 -17.61 13.50 -16.10
CA LEU A 29 -18.42 14.37 -15.24
C LEU A 29 -18.74 15.70 -15.95
N GLU A 30 -17.78 16.27 -16.66
CA GLU A 30 -17.97 17.50 -17.44
C GLU A 30 -19.01 17.28 -18.55
N ALA A 31 -18.85 16.21 -19.34
CA ALA A 31 -19.79 15.85 -20.40
C ALA A 31 -21.20 15.56 -19.86
N ALA A 32 -21.30 14.94 -18.68
CA ALA A 32 -22.60 14.71 -18.04
C ALA A 32 -23.32 16.02 -17.70
N LEU A 33 -22.60 17.02 -17.17
CA LEU A 33 -23.20 18.34 -16.90
C LEU A 33 -23.65 19.05 -18.19
N GLU A 34 -22.87 18.94 -19.26
CA GLU A 34 -23.18 19.56 -20.56
C GLU A 34 -24.36 18.90 -21.27
N THR A 35 -24.53 17.59 -21.08
CA THR A 35 -25.69 16.82 -21.58
C THR A 35 -26.93 16.95 -20.69
N GLY A 36 -26.84 17.76 -19.62
CA GLY A 36 -27.98 18.16 -18.81
C GLY A 36 -28.18 17.41 -17.50
N ALA A 37 -27.22 16.58 -17.07
CA ALA A 37 -27.30 15.89 -15.79
C ALA A 37 -27.50 16.88 -14.65
N ARG A 38 -28.46 16.58 -13.77
CA ARG A 38 -28.84 17.43 -12.64
C ARG A 38 -28.10 17.10 -11.36
N ALA A 39 -27.65 15.86 -11.21
CA ALA A 39 -26.86 15.42 -10.06
C ALA A 39 -25.78 14.43 -10.47
N LEU A 40 -24.57 14.64 -9.95
CA LEU A 40 -23.43 13.73 -10.10
C LEU A 40 -23.12 13.11 -8.74
N PHE A 41 -23.04 11.79 -8.68
CA PHE A 41 -22.69 11.03 -7.49
C PHE A 41 -21.32 10.40 -7.66
N LEU A 42 -20.35 10.87 -6.88
CA LEU A 42 -19.01 10.32 -6.81
C LEU A 42 -18.95 9.37 -5.61
N LEU A 43 -18.85 8.07 -5.89
CA LEU A 43 -18.83 7.01 -4.87
C LEU A 43 -17.47 6.34 -4.83
N GLY A 44 -17.02 5.84 -3.69
CA GLY A 44 -15.68 5.21 -3.61
C GLY A 44 -15.17 5.07 -2.19
N GLY A 45 -14.07 4.35 -2.02
CA GLY A 45 -13.40 4.12 -0.74
C GLY A 45 -12.97 5.41 -0.03
N ALA A 46 -12.89 5.41 1.29
CA ALA A 46 -12.34 6.57 2.00
C ALA A 46 -10.87 6.80 1.58
N GLY A 47 -10.51 8.06 1.28
CA GLY A 47 -9.17 8.40 0.79
C GLY A 47 -8.99 8.31 -0.73
N SER A 48 -9.95 7.74 -1.49
CA SER A 48 -9.82 7.55 -2.96
C SER A 48 -9.77 8.83 -3.81
N GLY A 49 -9.99 10.01 -3.20
CA GLY A 49 -9.87 11.29 -3.90
C GLY A 49 -11.17 11.93 -4.38
N LYS A 50 -12.35 11.36 -4.07
CA LYS A 50 -13.68 11.91 -4.43
C LYS A 50 -13.83 13.42 -4.20
N THR A 51 -13.52 13.89 -3.00
CA THR A 51 -13.61 15.31 -2.64
C THR A 51 -12.66 16.17 -3.45
N ARG A 52 -11.44 15.66 -3.75
CA ARG A 52 -10.49 16.38 -4.59
C ARG A 52 -10.99 16.49 -6.03
N LEU A 53 -11.52 15.39 -6.57
CA LEU A 53 -12.13 15.33 -7.90
C LEU A 53 -13.34 16.28 -8.02
N ALA A 54 -14.25 16.26 -7.04
CA ALA A 54 -15.41 17.15 -7.01
C ALA A 54 -15.01 18.63 -6.89
N ARG A 55 -13.98 18.94 -6.08
CA ARG A 55 -13.43 20.30 -5.96
C ARG A 55 -12.81 20.78 -7.27
N GLU A 56 -12.06 19.92 -7.96
CA GLU A 56 -11.47 20.25 -9.26
C GLU A 56 -12.57 20.57 -10.29
N LEU A 57 -13.58 19.72 -10.41
CA LEU A 57 -14.74 19.96 -11.28
C LEU A 57 -15.45 21.28 -10.91
N THR A 58 -15.68 21.53 -9.62
CA THR A 58 -16.33 22.75 -9.14
C THR A 58 -15.51 23.99 -9.51
N GLU A 59 -14.19 23.94 -9.34
CA GLU A 59 -13.27 25.03 -9.70
C GLU A 59 -13.24 25.29 -11.22
N ARG A 60 -13.27 24.23 -12.04
CA ARG A 60 -13.38 24.36 -13.51
C ARG A 60 -14.70 24.98 -13.95
N ARG A 61 -15.81 24.66 -13.28
CA ARG A 61 -17.11 25.30 -13.57
C ARG A 61 -17.16 26.74 -13.08
N ARG A 62 -16.56 27.04 -11.93
CA ARG A 62 -16.41 28.41 -11.41
C ARG A 62 -15.62 29.28 -12.39
N THR A 63 -14.51 28.77 -12.93
CA THR A 63 -13.69 29.49 -13.93
C THR A 63 -14.41 29.62 -15.28
N ALA A 64 -15.31 28.69 -15.62
CA ALA A 64 -16.25 28.82 -16.75
C ALA A 64 -17.46 29.75 -16.46
N GLY A 65 -17.49 30.42 -15.31
CA GLY A 65 -18.50 31.43 -14.96
C GLY A 65 -19.78 30.90 -14.29
N TRP A 66 -19.79 29.65 -13.82
CA TRP A 66 -20.92 29.13 -13.04
C TRP A 66 -20.85 29.64 -11.59
N THR A 67 -22.00 29.94 -11.00
CA THR A 67 -22.10 30.18 -9.56
C THR A 67 -21.85 28.86 -8.82
N THR A 68 -20.92 28.84 -7.88
CA THR A 68 -20.57 27.61 -7.14
C THR A 68 -20.69 27.78 -5.63
N ALA A 69 -21.25 26.78 -4.95
CA ALA A 69 -21.29 26.71 -3.49
C ALA A 69 -20.78 25.35 -3.01
N THR A 70 -20.32 25.28 -1.76
CA THR A 70 -19.85 24.04 -1.14
C THR A 70 -20.48 23.84 0.23
N ALA A 71 -20.88 22.61 0.52
CA ALA A 71 -21.34 22.14 1.82
C ALA A 71 -20.66 20.83 2.18
N ARG A 72 -20.63 20.50 3.47
CA ARG A 72 -20.09 19.24 3.97
C ARG A 72 -21.02 18.66 5.02
N ALA A 73 -21.46 17.43 4.79
CA ALA A 73 -22.14 16.66 5.82
C ALA A 73 -21.11 15.96 6.70
N THR A 74 -21.33 16.03 8.01
CA THR A 74 -20.55 15.29 9.00
C THR A 74 -21.48 14.57 9.96
N GLU A 75 -20.99 13.52 10.63
CA GLU A 75 -21.71 12.80 11.68
C GLU A 75 -22.20 13.75 12.78
N ALA A 76 -21.39 14.75 13.13
CA ALA A 76 -21.75 15.79 14.10
C ALA A 76 -22.90 16.70 13.64
N THR A 77 -23.03 16.95 12.33
CA THR A 77 -24.14 17.75 11.76
C THR A 77 -25.40 16.94 11.48
N ARG A 78 -25.30 15.62 11.34
CA ARG A 78 -26.43 14.73 11.03
C ARG A 78 -27.65 14.85 11.96
N PRO A 79 -27.50 15.01 13.30
CA PRO A 79 -28.65 15.18 14.19
C PRO A 79 -29.27 16.60 14.14
N VAL A 80 -28.60 17.57 13.51
CA VAL A 80 -29.07 18.96 13.42
C VAL A 80 -29.80 19.15 12.08
N PRO A 81 -31.12 19.41 12.08
CA PRO A 81 -31.84 19.70 10.84
C PRO A 81 -31.21 20.87 10.11
N LEU A 82 -30.93 20.70 8.81
CA LEU A 82 -30.29 21.73 7.97
C LEU A 82 -28.86 22.09 8.40
N GLY A 83 -28.23 21.32 9.28
CA GLY A 83 -26.93 21.64 9.88
C GLY A 83 -25.79 21.77 8.85
N ALA A 84 -25.76 20.88 7.85
CA ALA A 84 -24.75 20.90 6.80
C ALA A 84 -24.89 22.08 5.82
N LEU A 85 -26.06 22.72 5.78
CA LEU A 85 -26.40 23.83 4.89
C LEU A 85 -26.47 25.19 5.61
N ALA A 86 -26.33 25.19 6.94
CA ALA A 86 -26.61 26.35 7.77
C ALA A 86 -25.79 27.60 7.38
N HIS A 87 -24.53 27.43 6.97
CA HIS A 87 -23.65 28.53 6.55
C HIS A 87 -24.00 29.11 5.17
N LEU A 88 -24.85 28.43 4.39
CA LEU A 88 -25.33 28.91 3.10
C LEU A 88 -26.64 29.70 3.22
N VAL A 89 -27.23 29.76 4.41
CA VAL A 89 -28.47 30.49 4.69
C VAL A 89 -28.12 31.92 5.10
N PRO A 90 -28.73 32.94 4.47
CA PRO A 90 -28.53 34.34 4.87
C PRO A 90 -28.86 34.57 6.36
N ILE A 91 -28.04 35.39 7.02
CA ILE A 91 -28.21 35.75 8.44
C ILE A 91 -29.55 36.50 8.62
N GLY A 92 -30.41 36.00 9.51
CA GLY A 92 -31.68 36.65 9.88
C GLY A 92 -32.96 35.94 9.40
N GLU A 93 -32.84 34.83 8.68
CA GLU A 93 -34.00 34.00 8.31
C GLU A 93 -34.22 32.83 9.29
N SER A 94 -35.49 32.39 9.45
CA SER A 94 -35.81 31.18 10.24
C SER A 94 -35.24 29.94 9.54
N ALA A 95 -34.61 29.00 10.27
CA ALA A 95 -34.09 27.75 9.72
C ALA A 95 -35.19 26.72 9.40
N THR A 96 -36.12 27.08 8.52
CA THR A 96 -37.11 26.15 7.95
C THR A 96 -36.62 25.64 6.59
N PRO A 97 -36.95 24.40 6.17
CA PRO A 97 -36.54 23.89 4.85
C PRO A 97 -36.91 24.83 3.69
N HIS A 98 -38.10 25.44 3.73
CA HIS A 98 -38.53 26.41 2.72
C HIS A 98 -37.73 27.72 2.73
N ALA A 99 -37.35 28.22 3.92
CA ALA A 99 -36.49 29.40 4.02
C ALA A 99 -35.07 29.09 3.53
N VAL A 100 -34.53 27.90 3.81
CA VAL A 100 -33.22 27.47 3.28
C VAL A 100 -33.26 27.36 1.76
N ILE A 101 -34.27 26.71 1.19
CA ILE A 101 -34.48 26.65 -0.26
C ILE A 101 -34.59 28.07 -0.85
N GLY A 102 -35.40 28.94 -0.24
CA GLY A 102 -35.61 30.31 -0.70
C GLY A 102 -34.36 31.19 -0.60
N GLY A 103 -33.63 31.08 0.51
CA GLY A 103 -32.39 31.80 0.78
C GLY A 103 -31.27 31.34 -0.14
N LEU A 104 -31.11 30.03 -0.36
CA LEU A 104 -30.15 29.49 -1.32
C LEU A 104 -30.49 29.93 -2.75
N ARG A 105 -31.78 29.86 -3.14
CA ARG A 105 -32.22 30.36 -4.46
C ARG A 105 -31.93 31.84 -4.64
N ARG A 106 -32.15 32.68 -3.62
CA ARG A 106 -31.85 34.11 -3.68
C ARG A 106 -30.36 34.39 -3.72
N ALA A 107 -29.56 33.69 -2.92
CA ALA A 107 -28.11 33.83 -2.90
C ALA A 107 -27.50 33.43 -4.25
N LEU A 108 -27.98 32.34 -4.84
CA LEU A 108 -27.54 31.87 -6.15
C LEU A 108 -28.10 32.72 -7.31
N ALA A 109 -29.31 33.28 -7.16
CA ALA A 109 -29.90 34.19 -8.16
C ALA A 109 -29.36 35.63 -8.05
N ALA A 110 -28.74 36.05 -6.94
CA ALA A 110 -28.15 37.39 -6.81
C ALA A 110 -26.97 37.59 -7.78
N GLU A 111 -26.36 36.52 -8.28
CA GLU A 111 -25.40 36.51 -9.39
C GLU A 111 -26.13 36.47 -10.75
N HIS A 112 -27.06 37.40 -10.97
CA HIS A 112 -27.97 37.43 -12.15
C HIS A 112 -27.27 37.48 -13.53
N ASP A 113 -25.97 37.79 -13.56
CA ASP A 113 -25.13 37.85 -14.78
C ASP A 113 -24.28 36.59 -15.00
N ALA A 114 -24.43 35.54 -14.19
CA ALA A 114 -23.68 34.30 -14.38
C ALA A 114 -24.11 33.58 -15.68
N PRO A 115 -23.16 33.25 -16.59
CA PRO A 115 -23.47 32.60 -17.87
C PRO A 115 -23.91 31.12 -17.76
N GLY A 116 -23.91 30.52 -16.56
CA GLY A 116 -24.22 29.10 -16.35
C GLY A 116 -25.06 28.81 -15.09
N PRO A 117 -25.61 27.59 -14.95
CA PRO A 117 -26.42 27.22 -13.79
C PRO A 117 -25.58 27.15 -12.51
N ALA A 118 -26.24 27.27 -11.35
CA ALA A 118 -25.57 27.12 -10.06
C ALA A 118 -25.17 25.66 -9.78
N LEU A 119 -23.96 25.44 -9.27
CA LEU A 119 -23.43 24.14 -8.88
C LEU A 119 -23.18 24.09 -7.37
N LEU A 120 -23.82 23.16 -6.67
CA LEU A 120 -23.54 22.90 -5.26
C LEU A 120 -22.77 21.58 -5.12
N HIS A 121 -21.55 21.68 -4.59
CA HIS A 121 -20.78 20.52 -4.18
C HIS A 121 -21.09 20.18 -2.72
N LEU A 122 -21.61 18.98 -2.48
CA LEU A 122 -21.84 18.44 -1.14
C LEU A 122 -20.90 17.27 -0.87
N ASP A 123 -20.03 17.43 0.12
CA ASP A 123 -19.16 16.38 0.60
C ASP A 123 -19.85 15.45 1.61
N ASP A 124 -19.50 14.15 1.55
CA ASP A 124 -19.91 13.10 2.49
C ASP A 124 -21.44 12.95 2.64
N ALA A 125 -22.19 13.01 1.52
CA ALA A 125 -23.66 13.05 1.45
C ALA A 125 -24.40 11.92 2.19
N HIS A 126 -23.76 10.78 2.43
CA HIS A 126 -24.27 9.69 3.28
C HIS A 126 -24.49 10.10 4.75
N GLN A 127 -23.86 11.19 5.21
CA GLN A 127 -24.00 11.74 6.56
C GLN A 127 -25.03 12.88 6.63
N LEU A 128 -25.67 13.23 5.52
CA LEU A 128 -26.61 14.34 5.45
C LEU A 128 -27.90 14.04 6.23
N ASP A 129 -28.45 15.04 6.92
CA ASP A 129 -29.72 14.92 7.61
C ASP A 129 -30.90 14.84 6.61
N PRO A 130 -32.01 14.15 6.96
CA PRO A 130 -33.15 13.99 6.05
C PRO A 130 -33.79 15.31 5.58
N SER A 131 -33.77 16.36 6.41
CA SER A 131 -34.35 17.66 6.06
C SER A 131 -33.50 18.37 5.00
N SER A 132 -32.18 18.38 5.16
CA SER A 132 -31.25 18.87 4.13
C SER A 132 -31.38 18.09 2.83
N ALA A 133 -31.47 16.75 2.91
CA ALA A 133 -31.62 15.90 1.73
C ALA A 133 -32.87 16.27 0.92
N THR A 134 -34.00 16.42 1.60
CA THR A 134 -35.27 16.81 0.97
C THR A 134 -35.18 18.21 0.36
N ALA A 135 -34.55 19.16 1.06
CA ALA A 135 -34.36 20.52 0.55
C ALA A 135 -33.50 20.57 -0.71
N LEU A 136 -32.42 19.79 -0.76
CA LEU A 136 -31.54 19.71 -1.93
C LEU A 136 -32.24 19.10 -3.13
N VAL A 137 -33.02 18.02 -2.95
CA VAL A 137 -33.81 17.43 -4.04
C VAL A 137 -34.80 18.44 -4.61
N GLY A 138 -35.54 19.16 -3.75
CA GLY A 138 -36.46 20.20 -4.21
C GLY A 138 -35.78 21.33 -5.01
N LEU A 139 -34.54 21.70 -4.65
CA LEU A 139 -33.74 22.66 -5.42
C LEU A 139 -33.37 22.13 -6.80
N VAL A 140 -32.96 20.87 -6.89
CA VAL A 140 -32.61 20.19 -8.15
C VAL A 140 -33.81 20.04 -9.07
N GLU A 141 -34.94 19.61 -8.53
CA GLU A 141 -36.19 19.43 -9.28
C GLU A 141 -36.71 20.76 -9.84
N SER A 142 -36.58 21.84 -9.06
CA SER A 142 -36.92 23.20 -9.50
C SER A 142 -35.98 23.77 -10.56
N GLY A 143 -34.88 23.08 -10.88
CA GLY A 143 -33.85 23.53 -11.81
C GLY A 143 -32.96 24.65 -11.27
N ALA A 144 -33.06 24.98 -9.97
CA ALA A 144 -32.30 26.06 -9.37
C ALA A 144 -30.82 25.72 -9.21
N VAL A 145 -30.48 24.45 -9.00
CA VAL A 145 -29.11 23.98 -8.78
C VAL A 145 -28.82 22.67 -9.50
N ARG A 146 -27.55 22.47 -9.83
CA ARG A 146 -26.92 21.19 -10.15
C ARG A 146 -26.16 20.71 -8.92
N LEU A 147 -26.11 19.40 -8.69
CA LEU A 147 -25.38 18.82 -7.55
C LEU A 147 -24.17 18.01 -7.98
N VAL A 148 -23.08 18.12 -7.20
CA VAL A 148 -21.99 17.17 -7.18
C VAL A 148 -21.89 16.64 -5.76
N LEU A 149 -22.02 15.34 -5.59
CA LEU A 149 -22.20 14.70 -4.30
C LEU A 149 -21.08 13.68 -4.12
N THR A 150 -20.35 13.74 -3.00
CA THR A 150 -19.41 12.67 -2.64
C THR A 150 -20.01 11.77 -1.57
N ALA A 151 -19.90 10.46 -1.71
CA ALA A 151 -20.30 9.51 -0.68
C ALA A 151 -19.40 8.27 -0.66
N ARG A 152 -19.42 7.55 0.46
CA ARG A 152 -18.70 6.28 0.56
C ARG A 152 -19.44 5.20 -0.23
N LEU A 153 -18.70 4.34 -0.92
CA LEU A 153 -19.30 3.18 -1.57
C LEU A 153 -19.82 2.21 -0.50
N GLY A 154 -20.96 1.56 -0.74
CA GLY A 154 -21.56 0.59 0.20
C GLY A 154 -22.34 1.19 1.37
N THR A 155 -22.35 2.51 1.55
CA THR A 155 -23.19 3.16 2.58
C THR A 155 -24.55 3.54 2.05
N SER A 156 -25.56 3.52 2.91
CA SER A 156 -26.90 4.00 2.59
C SER A 156 -26.91 5.52 2.48
N LEU A 157 -27.47 6.05 1.39
CA LEU A 157 -27.81 7.46 1.29
C LEU A 157 -29.16 7.73 1.98
N PRO A 158 -29.43 8.96 2.44
CA PRO A 158 -30.78 9.37 2.81
C PRO A 158 -31.76 9.12 1.65
N ASP A 159 -32.98 8.66 1.96
CA ASP A 159 -33.97 8.20 0.97
C ASP A 159 -34.17 9.18 -0.19
N ALA A 160 -34.28 10.48 0.10
CA ALA A 160 -34.44 11.53 -0.91
C ALA A 160 -33.26 11.57 -1.90
N LEU A 161 -32.01 11.45 -1.41
CA LEU A 161 -30.83 11.37 -2.29
C LEU A 161 -30.72 10.03 -3.00
N GLY A 162 -31.18 8.95 -2.37
CA GLY A 162 -31.30 7.63 -3.01
C GLY A 162 -32.24 7.66 -4.21
N ALA A 163 -33.41 8.27 -4.06
CA ALA A 163 -34.38 8.48 -5.14
C ALA A 163 -33.81 9.37 -6.25
N LEU A 164 -33.16 10.48 -5.89
CA LEU A 164 -32.49 11.35 -6.87
C LEU A 164 -31.41 10.61 -7.66
N ARG A 165 -30.60 9.77 -7.00
CA ARG A 165 -29.56 8.96 -7.66
C ARG A 165 -30.14 7.99 -8.69
N ALA A 166 -31.34 7.47 -8.45
CA ALA A 166 -32.01 6.54 -9.35
C ALA A 166 -32.71 7.23 -10.54
N ALA A 167 -32.80 8.55 -10.56
CA ALA A 167 -33.42 9.29 -11.65
C ALA A 167 -32.53 9.32 -12.93
N ASP A 168 -33.16 9.37 -14.11
CA ASP A 168 -32.48 9.37 -15.40
C ASP A 168 -31.53 10.56 -15.61
N GLU A 169 -31.83 11.69 -14.95
CA GLU A 169 -31.03 12.92 -15.02
C GLU A 169 -29.84 12.90 -14.03
N SER A 170 -29.54 11.77 -13.39
CA SER A 170 -28.42 11.61 -12.46
C SER A 170 -27.34 10.71 -13.04
N ARG A 171 -26.07 11.04 -12.78
CA ARG A 171 -24.93 10.20 -13.16
C ARG A 171 -24.17 9.75 -11.92
N THR A 172 -23.85 8.45 -11.84
CA THR A 172 -22.96 7.91 -10.82
C THR A 172 -21.60 7.58 -11.44
N VAL A 173 -20.52 8.00 -10.78
CA VAL A 173 -19.14 7.63 -11.09
C VAL A 173 -18.55 6.98 -9.85
N VAL A 174 -18.00 5.78 -10.01
CA VAL A 174 -17.22 5.13 -8.95
C VAL A 174 -15.77 5.58 -9.11
N VAL A 175 -15.19 6.08 -8.03
CA VAL A 175 -13.83 6.60 -7.91
C VAL A 175 -13.04 5.56 -7.14
N ASP A 176 -12.41 4.68 -7.90
CA ASP A 176 -11.55 3.61 -7.40
C ASP A 176 -10.22 4.17 -6.86
N ASP A 177 -9.47 3.35 -6.13
CA ASP A 177 -8.07 3.68 -5.80
C ASP A 177 -7.23 3.74 -7.10
N LEU A 178 -6.05 4.37 -7.06
CA LEU A 178 -5.20 4.53 -8.23
C LEU A 178 -4.67 3.17 -8.70
N SER A 179 -4.65 2.99 -10.01
CA SER A 179 -3.88 1.91 -10.63
C SER A 179 -2.38 2.05 -10.33
N PRO A 180 -1.58 0.96 -10.43
CA PRO A 180 -0.13 1.03 -10.29
C PRO A 180 0.51 2.10 -11.19
N GLU A 181 0.01 2.26 -12.42
CA GLU A 181 0.49 3.23 -13.39
C GLU A 181 0.19 4.67 -12.95
N GLU A 182 -1.03 4.94 -12.49
CA GLU A 182 -1.43 6.27 -12.00
C GLU A 182 -0.71 6.65 -10.71
N GLY A 183 -0.52 5.68 -9.81
CA GLY A 183 0.25 5.85 -8.59
C GLY A 183 1.72 6.17 -8.88
N ALA A 184 2.35 5.44 -9.82
CA ALA A 184 3.71 5.72 -10.26
C ALA A 184 3.82 7.11 -10.93
N ALA A 185 2.83 7.50 -11.74
CA ALA A 185 2.77 8.83 -12.34
C ALA A 185 2.63 9.93 -11.29
N LEU A 186 1.85 9.69 -10.23
CA LEU A 186 1.70 10.61 -9.09
C LEU A 186 3.01 10.75 -8.32
N LEU A 187 3.68 9.63 -8.01
CA LEU A 187 5.02 9.63 -7.39
C LEU A 187 6.01 10.45 -8.21
N ALA A 188 6.08 10.19 -9.52
CA ALA A 188 6.98 10.90 -10.42
C ALA A 188 6.67 12.41 -10.49
N ARG A 189 5.40 12.80 -10.37
CA ARG A 189 5.00 14.21 -10.39
C ARG A 189 5.35 14.94 -9.09
N VAL A 190 5.28 14.25 -7.95
CA VAL A 190 5.51 14.83 -6.63
C VAL A 190 7.00 14.89 -6.29
N LEU A 191 7.75 13.82 -6.57
CA LEU A 191 9.15 13.67 -6.17
C LEU A 191 10.14 13.87 -7.33
N GLY A 192 9.72 13.60 -8.57
CA GLY A 192 10.65 13.41 -9.70
C GLY A 192 11.01 11.93 -9.87
N PRO A 193 12.19 11.59 -10.42
CA PRO A 193 12.60 10.19 -10.59
C PRO A 193 12.64 9.45 -9.24
N VAL A 194 11.96 8.31 -9.15
CA VAL A 194 11.97 7.40 -8.00
C VAL A 194 12.48 6.05 -8.49
N ASP A 195 13.32 5.37 -7.71
CA ASP A 195 13.75 4.03 -8.08
C ASP A 195 12.58 3.02 -8.02
N GLY A 196 12.72 1.92 -8.77
CA GLY A 196 11.63 0.95 -8.92
C GLY A 196 11.24 0.24 -7.62
N ILE A 197 12.19 0.00 -6.71
CA ILE A 197 11.94 -0.70 -5.45
C ILE A 197 11.15 0.22 -4.52
N ALA A 198 11.60 1.47 -4.35
CA ALA A 198 10.89 2.46 -3.53
C ALA A 198 9.48 2.73 -4.08
N SER A 199 9.34 2.85 -5.40
CA SER A 199 8.03 3.02 -6.05
C SER A 199 7.12 1.83 -5.78
N ALA A 200 7.60 0.60 -5.97
CA ALA A 200 6.81 -0.61 -5.72
C ALA A 200 6.36 -0.70 -4.26
N GLN A 201 7.24 -0.40 -3.31
CA GLN A 201 6.92 -0.44 -1.88
C GLN A 201 5.88 0.63 -1.47
N LEU A 202 6.04 1.87 -1.94
CA LEU A 202 5.07 2.96 -1.68
C LEU A 202 3.69 2.61 -2.25
N LEU A 203 3.64 2.06 -3.46
CA LEU A 203 2.38 1.65 -4.09
C LEU A 203 1.75 0.45 -3.41
N ALA A 204 2.53 -0.56 -3.05
CA ALA A 204 2.05 -1.73 -2.33
C ALA A 204 1.47 -1.36 -0.95
N LEU A 205 2.18 -0.53 -0.17
CA LEU A 205 1.73 -0.11 1.15
C LEU A 205 0.51 0.82 1.07
N SER A 206 0.49 1.74 0.11
CA SER A 206 -0.67 2.63 -0.08
C SER A 206 -1.89 1.95 -0.68
N GLY A 207 -1.75 0.74 -1.25
CA GLY A 207 -2.85 0.03 -1.92
C GLY A 207 -3.48 0.83 -3.06
N GLY A 208 -2.73 1.76 -3.67
CA GLY A 208 -3.24 2.71 -4.67
C GLY A 208 -4.04 3.88 -4.07
N ASN A 209 -4.29 3.90 -2.76
CA ASN A 209 -5.09 4.94 -2.13
C ASN A 209 -4.32 6.28 -2.10
N PRO A 210 -4.76 7.34 -2.79
CA PRO A 210 -4.02 8.60 -2.91
C PRO A 210 -3.71 9.25 -1.56
N LEU A 211 -4.63 9.15 -0.60
CA LEU A 211 -4.47 9.70 0.72
C LEU A 211 -3.32 9.02 1.46
N TYR A 212 -3.28 7.69 1.45
CA TYR A 212 -2.24 6.94 2.13
C TYR A 212 -0.88 7.11 1.45
N LEU A 213 -0.85 7.11 0.12
CA LEU A 213 0.36 7.42 -0.64
C LEU A 213 0.92 8.79 -0.26
N ARG A 214 0.06 9.79 -0.08
CA ARG A 214 0.45 11.12 0.39
C ARG A 214 1.11 11.10 1.75
N GLU A 215 0.47 10.47 2.73
CA GLU A 215 1.00 10.46 4.09
C GLU A 215 2.32 9.69 4.17
N LEU A 216 2.46 8.57 3.43
CA LEU A 216 3.72 7.81 3.36
C LEU A 216 4.85 8.64 2.76
N ILE A 217 4.60 9.40 1.70
CA ILE A 217 5.60 10.27 1.09
C ILE A 217 6.00 11.40 2.05
N ILE A 218 5.03 12.11 2.62
CA ILE A 218 5.30 13.24 3.52
C ILE A 218 6.09 12.76 4.75
N GLY A 219 5.67 11.65 5.36
CA GLY A 219 6.36 11.03 6.50
C GLY A 219 7.76 10.57 6.14
N GLY A 220 7.91 9.83 5.05
CA GLY A 220 9.20 9.32 4.61
C GLY A 220 10.22 10.42 4.32
N VAL A 221 9.78 11.54 3.72
CA VAL A 221 10.65 12.70 3.47
C VAL A 221 11.00 13.42 4.78
N ALA A 222 10.03 13.60 5.67
CA ALA A 222 10.25 14.29 6.95
C ALA A 222 11.25 13.55 7.85
N GLU A 223 11.18 12.21 7.87
CA GLU A 223 12.05 11.36 8.69
C GLU A 223 13.34 10.94 7.96
N GLY A 224 13.48 11.29 6.68
CA GLY A 224 14.68 11.02 5.88
C GLY A 224 14.81 9.59 5.37
N SER A 225 13.86 8.70 5.64
CA SER A 225 13.82 7.35 5.04
C SER A 225 13.61 7.41 3.53
N LEU A 226 12.89 8.41 3.03
CA LEU A 226 12.76 8.71 1.61
C LEU A 226 13.60 9.94 1.26
N HIS A 227 14.67 9.77 0.47
CA HIS A 227 15.59 10.86 0.13
C HIS A 227 16.22 10.71 -1.26
N PRO A 228 16.65 11.80 -1.91
CA PRO A 228 17.31 11.74 -3.20
C PRO A 228 18.77 11.30 -3.08
N VAL A 229 19.17 10.30 -3.88
CA VAL A 229 20.55 9.85 -4.08
C VAL A 229 20.85 9.93 -5.57
N GLY A 230 21.82 10.77 -5.96
CA GLY A 230 22.17 10.96 -7.37
C GLY A 230 21.02 11.51 -8.24
N GLY A 231 20.07 12.23 -7.64
CA GLY A 231 18.89 12.76 -8.34
C GLY A 231 17.73 11.78 -8.50
N VAL A 232 17.84 10.56 -7.96
CA VAL A 232 16.77 9.57 -7.89
C VAL A 232 16.36 9.40 -6.43
N TRP A 233 15.07 9.49 -6.15
CA TRP A 233 14.53 9.23 -4.81
C TRP A 233 14.60 7.75 -4.49
N GLN A 234 15.16 7.46 -3.31
CA GLN A 234 15.32 6.12 -2.79
C GLN A 234 14.72 6.00 -1.40
N LEU A 235 14.15 4.84 -1.11
CA LEU A 235 13.76 4.45 0.24
C LEU A 235 14.91 3.70 0.91
N ARG A 236 15.25 4.07 2.14
CA ARG A 236 16.13 3.28 3.02
C ARG A 236 15.37 2.82 4.26
N GLY A 237 15.47 1.53 4.54
CA GLY A 237 14.77 0.89 5.65
C GLY A 237 13.26 0.85 5.44
N ALA A 238 12.52 0.73 6.54
CA ALA A 238 11.06 0.73 6.50
C ALA A 238 10.50 2.16 6.35
N LEU A 239 9.39 2.30 5.62
CA LEU A 239 8.62 3.53 5.64
C LEU A 239 8.10 3.77 7.06
N PRO A 240 8.28 4.97 7.61
CA PRO A 240 7.80 5.26 8.94
C PRO A 240 6.29 5.34 8.95
N GLN A 241 5.71 4.73 9.98
CA GLN A 241 4.32 4.95 10.32
C GLN A 241 4.26 6.26 11.10
N THR A 242 3.97 7.37 10.42
CA THR A 242 3.83 8.65 11.11
C THR A 242 2.71 8.57 12.14
N GLU A 243 2.86 9.26 13.28
CA GLU A 243 1.83 9.32 14.32
C GLU A 243 0.48 9.76 13.73
N GLU A 244 0.48 10.73 12.80
CA GLU A 244 -0.73 11.21 12.12
C GLU A 244 -1.44 10.12 11.29
N LEU A 245 -0.69 9.29 10.57
CA LEU A 245 -1.26 8.19 9.79
C LEU A 245 -1.84 7.12 10.72
N ALA A 246 -1.12 6.79 11.79
CA ALA A 246 -1.58 5.84 12.80
C ALA A 246 -2.86 6.33 13.48
N GLU A 247 -2.91 7.59 13.94
CA GLU A 247 -4.09 8.19 14.58
C GLU A 247 -5.33 8.13 13.67
N ARG A 248 -5.18 8.42 12.37
CA ARG A 248 -6.30 8.37 11.42
C ARG A 248 -6.80 6.95 11.19
N ILE A 249 -5.91 5.97 11.17
CA ILE A 249 -6.28 4.56 11.08
C ILE A 249 -6.94 4.12 12.38
N HIS A 250 -6.41 4.49 13.55
CA HIS A 250 -7.00 4.21 14.84
C HIS A 250 -8.40 4.79 14.98
N ALA A 251 -8.60 6.06 14.64
CA ALA A 251 -9.91 6.71 14.66
C ALA A 251 -10.92 5.97 13.77
N ARG A 252 -10.48 5.43 12.64
CA ARG A 252 -11.34 4.62 11.76
C ARG A 252 -11.71 3.28 12.37
N LEU A 253 -10.75 2.61 13.03
CA LEU A 253 -10.96 1.30 13.65
C LEU A 253 -11.61 1.38 15.05
N ALA A 254 -11.68 2.56 15.66
CA ALA A 254 -12.26 2.78 17.00
C ALA A 254 -13.76 2.50 17.10
N THR A 255 -14.45 2.37 15.96
CA THR A 255 -15.89 2.07 15.91
C THR A 255 -16.21 0.58 16.03
N LEU A 256 -15.19 -0.29 15.97
CA LEU A 256 -15.36 -1.73 16.05
C LEU A 256 -15.65 -2.18 17.48
N GLY A 257 -16.56 -3.14 17.63
CA GLY A 257 -16.73 -3.88 18.88
C GLY A 257 -15.45 -4.64 19.28
N PRO A 258 -15.30 -5.01 20.57
CA PRO A 258 -14.10 -5.67 21.07
C PRO A 258 -13.81 -7.02 20.38
N GLY A 259 -14.85 -7.81 20.07
CA GLY A 259 -14.68 -9.08 19.36
C GLY A 259 -14.23 -8.90 17.91
N ALA A 260 -14.80 -7.92 17.19
CA ALA A 260 -14.36 -7.56 15.85
C ALA A 260 -12.92 -7.03 15.87
N ARG A 261 -12.56 -6.22 16.87
CA ARG A 261 -11.20 -5.71 17.04
C ARG A 261 -10.18 -6.84 17.21
N GLU A 262 -10.48 -7.81 18.09
CA GLU A 262 -9.63 -8.98 18.31
C GLU A 262 -9.50 -9.85 17.06
N ALA A 263 -10.60 -10.07 16.34
CA ALA A 263 -10.59 -10.78 15.06
C ALA A 263 -9.71 -10.07 14.02
N LEU A 264 -9.81 -8.74 13.93
CA LEU A 264 -8.99 -7.93 13.02
C LEU A 264 -7.49 -8.01 13.37
N GLU A 265 -7.15 -8.06 14.65
CA GLU A 265 -5.78 -8.26 15.12
C GLU A 265 -5.22 -9.64 14.74
N LEU A 266 -6.04 -10.70 14.79
CA LEU A 266 -5.65 -12.02 14.27
C LEU A 266 -5.38 -11.97 12.76
N VAL A 267 -6.24 -11.30 11.98
CA VAL A 267 -6.03 -11.11 10.54
C VAL A 267 -4.74 -10.33 10.29
N ALA A 268 -4.45 -9.27 11.04
CA ALA A 268 -3.21 -8.50 10.91
C ALA A 268 -1.94 -9.32 11.21
N LEU A 269 -2.03 -10.33 12.07
CA LEU A 269 -0.91 -11.21 12.42
C LEU A 269 -0.70 -12.35 11.42
N GLY A 270 -1.71 -12.67 10.60
CA GLY A 270 -1.73 -13.92 9.86
C GLY A 270 -2.24 -13.87 8.43
N GLU A 271 -2.66 -12.72 7.92
CA GLU A 271 -3.19 -12.64 6.55
C GLU A 271 -2.18 -13.13 5.48
N PRO A 272 -2.66 -13.80 4.41
CA PRO A 272 -4.03 -14.27 4.24
C PRO A 272 -4.40 -15.42 5.19
N LEU A 273 -5.58 -15.36 5.79
CA LEU A 273 -6.13 -16.42 6.64
C LEU A 273 -7.26 -17.16 5.94
N GLY A 274 -7.33 -18.49 6.06
CA GLY A 274 -8.52 -19.20 5.60
C GLY A 274 -9.76 -18.79 6.42
N LEU A 275 -10.88 -18.53 5.76
CA LEU A 275 -12.13 -18.14 6.45
C LEU A 275 -12.53 -19.17 7.52
N ASP A 276 -12.47 -20.47 7.19
CA ASP A 276 -12.75 -21.56 8.14
C ASP A 276 -11.89 -21.49 9.41
N LEU A 277 -10.62 -21.09 9.28
CA LEU A 277 -9.69 -20.98 10.42
C LEU A 277 -10.08 -19.79 11.31
N LEU A 278 -10.54 -18.70 10.70
CA LEU A 278 -10.95 -17.50 11.41
C LEU A 278 -12.33 -17.70 12.09
N GLU A 279 -13.25 -18.43 11.46
CA GLU A 279 -14.53 -18.86 12.05
C GLU A 279 -14.34 -19.75 13.28
N GLU A 280 -13.28 -20.58 13.32
CA GLU A 280 -12.94 -21.37 14.51
C GLU A 280 -12.42 -20.48 15.67
N LEU A 281 -11.73 -19.39 15.34
CA LEU A 281 -11.07 -18.51 16.30
C LEU A 281 -11.93 -17.35 16.79
N THR A 282 -13.01 -17.02 16.10
CA THR A 282 -13.80 -15.79 16.31
C THR A 282 -15.30 -16.05 16.23
N SER A 283 -16.12 -15.08 16.62
CA SER A 283 -17.59 -15.23 16.51
C SER A 283 -18.09 -14.77 15.15
N LEU A 284 -19.23 -15.32 14.71
CA LEU A 284 -19.86 -14.91 13.45
C LEU A 284 -20.19 -13.41 13.45
N GLU A 285 -20.66 -12.87 14.58
CA GLU A 285 -21.00 -11.45 14.70
C GLU A 285 -19.77 -10.55 14.52
N ALA A 286 -18.61 -10.99 14.98
CA ALA A 286 -17.35 -10.26 14.78
C ALA A 286 -16.97 -10.22 13.29
N LEU A 287 -17.09 -11.35 12.57
CA LEU A 287 -16.80 -11.42 11.14
C LEU A 287 -17.79 -10.58 10.31
N GLU A 288 -19.09 -10.68 10.60
CA GLU A 288 -20.11 -9.86 9.95
C GLU A 288 -19.87 -8.36 10.18
N GLU A 289 -19.42 -7.97 11.38
CA GLU A 289 -19.05 -6.59 11.66
C GLU A 289 -17.83 -6.14 10.84
N LEU A 290 -16.79 -6.97 10.73
CA LEU A 290 -15.59 -6.65 9.94
C LEU A 290 -15.89 -6.52 8.44
N GLU A 291 -16.72 -7.40 7.89
CA GLU A 291 -17.19 -7.29 6.50
C GLU A 291 -18.06 -6.05 6.29
N ARG A 292 -19.06 -5.84 7.15
CA ARG A 292 -19.98 -4.68 7.06
C ARG A 292 -19.24 -3.35 7.17
N THR A 293 -18.20 -3.28 7.99
CA THR A 293 -17.36 -2.07 8.16
C THR A 293 -16.30 -1.94 7.07
N GLY A 294 -16.12 -2.96 6.22
CA GLY A 294 -15.13 -2.98 5.15
C GLY A 294 -13.70 -2.88 5.68
N THR A 295 -13.42 -3.53 6.81
CA THR A 295 -12.09 -3.60 7.42
C THR A 295 -11.32 -4.87 7.03
N ILE A 296 -12.04 -5.88 6.54
CA ILE A 296 -11.49 -7.07 5.88
C ILE A 296 -12.07 -7.21 4.46
N ARG A 297 -11.41 -8.03 3.64
CA ARG A 297 -11.90 -8.53 2.35
C ARG A 297 -11.83 -10.05 2.37
N VAL A 298 -12.85 -10.66 1.80
CA VAL A 298 -12.92 -12.11 1.60
C VAL A 298 -12.75 -12.37 0.11
N GLU A 299 -11.72 -13.12 -0.24
CA GLU A 299 -11.32 -13.42 -1.62
C GLU A 299 -11.44 -14.92 -1.88
N GLU A 300 -12.00 -15.31 -3.02
CA GLU A 300 -12.05 -16.70 -3.42
C GLU A 300 -10.68 -17.18 -3.93
N SER A 301 -10.09 -18.13 -3.22
CA SER A 301 -8.85 -18.84 -3.55
C SER A 301 -9.19 -20.27 -3.96
N GLY A 302 -9.54 -20.43 -5.25
CA GLY A 302 -9.94 -21.71 -5.84
C GLY A 302 -11.26 -22.24 -5.31
N ARG A 303 -11.23 -23.13 -4.30
CA ARG A 303 -12.44 -23.69 -3.64
C ARG A 303 -12.62 -23.19 -2.21
N ARG A 304 -11.88 -22.16 -1.81
CA ARG A 304 -11.87 -21.64 -0.44
C ARG A 304 -11.98 -20.13 -0.44
N ALA A 305 -12.34 -19.59 0.71
CA ALA A 305 -12.28 -18.18 1.00
C ALA A 305 -11.03 -17.87 1.83
N GLU A 306 -10.26 -16.86 1.42
CA GLU A 306 -9.17 -16.26 2.19
C GLU A 306 -9.60 -14.87 2.66
N VAL A 307 -9.23 -14.54 3.90
CA VAL A 307 -9.51 -13.27 4.56
C VAL A 307 -8.22 -12.47 4.60
N ARG A 308 -8.30 -11.24 4.12
CA ARG A 308 -7.25 -10.22 4.20
C ARG A 308 -7.80 -8.96 4.86
N LEU A 309 -6.92 -8.12 5.37
CA LEU A 309 -7.27 -6.76 5.71
C LEU A 309 -7.70 -6.01 4.44
N ALA A 310 -8.69 -5.14 4.59
CA ALA A 310 -9.18 -4.34 3.47
C ALA A 310 -8.15 -3.33 2.96
N HIS A 311 -7.09 -3.08 3.75
CA HIS A 311 -5.98 -2.21 3.38
C HIS A 311 -4.67 -2.64 4.06
N PRO A 312 -3.53 -2.72 3.34
CA PRO A 312 -2.23 -3.14 3.90
C PRO A 312 -1.78 -2.34 5.13
N LEU A 313 -1.98 -1.01 5.13
CA LEU A 313 -1.65 -0.16 6.29
C LEU A 313 -2.40 -0.50 7.58
N TYR A 314 -3.55 -1.18 7.51
CA TYR A 314 -4.19 -1.64 8.75
C TYR A 314 -3.30 -2.68 9.43
N GLY A 315 -2.66 -3.56 8.66
CA GLY A 315 -1.80 -4.60 9.21
C GLY A 315 -0.57 -4.00 9.85
N GLU A 316 0.02 -3.01 9.18
CA GLU A 316 1.17 -2.26 9.69
C GLU A 316 0.86 -1.56 11.03
N VAL A 317 -0.22 -0.76 11.09
CA VAL A 317 -0.60 -0.05 12.31
C VAL A 317 -1.01 -1.01 13.42
N LEU A 318 -1.82 -2.03 13.11
CA LEU A 318 -2.25 -3.02 14.10
C LEU A 318 -1.05 -3.76 14.69
N ARG A 319 -0.12 -4.25 13.87
CA ARG A 319 1.08 -4.96 14.34
C ARG A 319 1.97 -4.08 15.22
N ALA A 320 2.11 -2.80 14.87
CA ALA A 320 2.89 -1.84 15.64
C ALA A 320 2.25 -1.51 17.01
N SER A 321 0.92 -1.38 17.06
CA SER A 321 0.19 -1.08 18.30
C SER A 321 -0.05 -2.27 19.22
N LEU A 322 0.07 -3.50 18.72
CA LEU A 322 -0.11 -4.70 19.52
C LEU A 322 1.00 -4.80 20.58
N GLU A 323 0.58 -4.83 21.84
CA GLU A 323 1.47 -5.17 22.94
C GLU A 323 2.03 -6.59 22.77
N GLU A 324 3.23 -6.83 23.29
CA GLU A 324 3.94 -8.11 23.13
C GLU A 324 3.11 -9.31 23.64
N GLY A 325 2.34 -9.14 24.72
CA GLY A 325 1.46 -10.17 25.25
C GLY A 325 0.34 -10.56 24.28
N ALA A 326 -0.38 -9.56 23.75
CA ALA A 326 -1.47 -9.76 22.79
C ALA A 326 -0.95 -10.35 21.47
N ARG A 327 0.20 -9.87 20.99
CA ARG A 327 0.88 -10.40 19.80
C ARG A 327 1.22 -11.88 19.94
N ARG A 328 1.81 -12.28 21.08
CA ARG A 328 2.16 -13.68 21.36
C ARG A 328 0.94 -14.57 21.48
N GLU A 329 -0.11 -14.09 22.15
CA GLU A 329 -1.34 -14.86 22.32
C GLU A 329 -2.09 -15.04 20.99
N GLY A 330 -2.23 -13.99 20.19
CA GLY A 330 -2.80 -14.09 18.85
C GLY A 330 -2.03 -15.07 17.96
N ALA A 331 -0.70 -14.98 17.95
CA ALA A 331 0.14 -15.93 17.21
C ALA A 331 0.00 -17.37 17.74
N ARG A 332 -0.12 -17.58 19.06
CA ARG A 332 -0.34 -18.89 19.66
C ARG A 332 -1.67 -19.50 19.22
N ARG A 333 -2.74 -18.70 19.20
CA ARG A 333 -4.07 -19.12 18.74
C ARG A 333 -4.05 -19.52 17.27
N LEU A 334 -3.45 -18.70 16.42
CA LEU A 334 -3.27 -19.00 14.99
C LEU A 334 -2.48 -20.29 14.76
N ALA A 335 -1.33 -20.45 15.44
CA ALA A 335 -0.50 -21.65 15.34
C ALA A 335 -1.25 -22.91 15.83
N GLY A 336 -1.97 -22.80 16.95
CA GLY A 336 -2.73 -23.90 17.54
C GLY A 336 -3.87 -24.37 16.63
N ALA A 337 -4.67 -23.45 16.12
CA ALA A 337 -5.78 -23.76 15.21
C ALA A 337 -5.27 -24.38 13.90
N LEU A 338 -4.22 -23.82 13.28
CA LEU A 338 -3.66 -24.39 12.05
C LEU A 338 -3.06 -25.79 12.30
N ALA A 339 -2.37 -25.98 13.42
CA ALA A 339 -1.83 -27.29 13.80
C ALA A 339 -2.94 -28.34 14.04
N ALA A 340 -4.08 -27.94 14.60
CA ALA A 340 -5.23 -28.84 14.83
C ALA A 340 -5.83 -29.39 13.52
N THR A 341 -5.73 -28.65 12.42
CA THR A 341 -6.12 -29.14 11.08
C THR A 341 -5.13 -30.17 10.49
N GLY A 342 -3.99 -30.37 11.16
CA GLY A 342 -2.87 -31.19 10.72
C GLY A 342 -1.89 -30.48 9.77
N ALA A 343 -2.05 -29.17 9.52
CA ALA A 343 -1.19 -28.38 8.63
C ALA A 343 -0.84 -29.10 7.31
N ARG A 344 -1.87 -29.67 6.67
CA ARG A 344 -1.72 -30.67 5.60
C ARG A 344 -1.29 -30.06 4.26
N ARG A 345 -1.31 -28.73 4.11
CA ARG A 345 -0.97 -28.07 2.86
C ARG A 345 0.52 -27.74 2.83
N ALA A 346 1.09 -27.80 1.62
CA ALA A 346 2.47 -27.37 1.40
C ALA A 346 2.70 -25.90 1.85
N THR A 347 1.66 -25.06 1.75
CA THR A 347 1.70 -23.65 2.13
C THR A 347 1.46 -23.39 3.62
N ASP A 348 1.03 -24.39 4.42
CA ASP A 348 0.74 -24.20 5.85
C ASP A 348 2.03 -24.09 6.70
N ALA A 349 3.13 -24.69 6.22
CA ALA A 349 4.37 -24.79 6.98
C ALA A 349 5.00 -23.42 7.29
N GLY A 350 5.02 -22.50 6.32
CA GLY A 350 5.58 -21.15 6.48
C GLY A 350 4.85 -20.34 7.56
N PRO A 351 3.54 -20.10 7.41
CA PRO A 351 2.72 -19.40 8.41
C PRO A 351 2.79 -20.06 9.79
N LEU A 352 2.72 -21.39 9.88
CA LEU A 352 2.80 -22.10 11.15
C LEU A 352 4.11 -21.80 11.90
N ILE A 353 5.26 -21.88 11.22
CA ILE A 353 6.56 -21.58 11.81
C ILE A 353 6.65 -20.11 12.23
N ARG A 354 6.16 -19.20 11.37
CA ARG A 354 6.14 -17.76 11.66
C ARG A 354 5.35 -17.47 12.94
N TRP A 355 4.18 -18.08 13.10
CA TRP A 355 3.33 -17.91 14.28
C TRP A 355 3.91 -18.59 15.52
N GLN A 356 4.55 -19.76 15.39
CA GLN A 356 5.27 -20.41 16.50
C GLN A 356 6.40 -19.53 17.03
N VAL A 357 7.22 -18.98 16.13
CA VAL A 357 8.27 -18.02 16.47
C VAL A 357 7.70 -16.78 17.16
N LEU A 358 6.65 -16.17 16.58
CA LEU A 358 5.97 -15.01 17.16
C LEU A 358 5.39 -15.30 18.56
N ALA A 359 4.87 -16.50 18.78
CA ALA A 359 4.32 -16.94 20.06
C ALA A 359 5.39 -17.31 21.11
N GLY A 360 6.68 -17.32 20.73
CA GLY A 360 7.78 -17.80 21.56
C GLY A 360 7.76 -19.31 21.79
N ILE A 361 7.16 -20.08 20.89
CA ILE A 361 7.14 -21.54 20.93
C ILE A 361 8.49 -22.04 20.39
N PRO A 362 9.24 -22.86 21.16
CA PRO A 362 10.51 -23.42 20.70
C PRO A 362 10.36 -24.12 19.35
N THR A 363 11.15 -23.67 18.38
CA THR A 363 11.12 -24.15 16.99
C THR A 363 12.53 -24.46 16.53
N ASP A 364 12.69 -25.57 15.83
CA ASP A 364 13.96 -26.04 15.29
C ASP A 364 14.57 -25.05 14.27
N ALA A 365 15.87 -24.77 14.38
CA ALA A 365 16.55 -23.73 13.59
C ALA A 365 16.50 -24.00 12.08
N ASP A 366 16.63 -25.25 11.66
CA ASP A 366 16.50 -25.64 10.25
C ASP A 366 15.08 -25.39 9.72
N ARG A 367 14.04 -25.60 10.55
CA ARG A 367 12.65 -25.27 10.18
C ARG A 367 12.44 -23.75 10.07
N ILE A 368 13.08 -22.97 10.93
CA ILE A 368 13.05 -21.50 10.85
C ILE A 368 13.72 -21.02 9.56
N LEU A 369 14.90 -21.55 9.21
CA LEU A 369 15.60 -21.18 7.98
C LEU A 369 14.79 -21.54 6.72
N ARG A 370 14.19 -22.73 6.66
CA ARG A 370 13.28 -23.09 5.55
C ARG A 370 12.08 -22.16 5.43
N SER A 371 11.54 -21.67 6.56
CA SER A 371 10.47 -20.68 6.53
C SER A 371 10.97 -19.32 6.01
N ALA A 372 12.21 -18.93 6.35
CA ALA A 372 12.85 -17.74 5.79
C ALA A 372 13.04 -17.84 4.26
N GLU A 373 13.40 -19.02 3.74
CA GLU A 373 13.51 -19.27 2.30
C GLU A 373 12.16 -19.13 1.59
N VAL A 374 11.08 -19.62 2.20
CA VAL A 374 9.72 -19.40 1.68
C VAL A 374 9.37 -17.91 1.66
N ALA A 375 9.71 -17.14 2.71
CA ALA A 375 9.50 -15.70 2.74
C ALA A 375 10.26 -14.99 1.60
N ARG A 376 11.55 -15.36 1.40
CA ARG A 376 12.37 -14.91 0.27
C ARG A 376 11.69 -15.17 -1.08
N HIS A 377 11.10 -16.34 -1.29
CA HIS A 377 10.43 -16.67 -2.55
C HIS A 377 9.17 -15.83 -2.84
N HIS A 378 8.60 -15.20 -1.82
CA HIS A 378 7.44 -14.32 -1.94
C HIS A 378 7.82 -12.83 -1.80
N ASP A 379 9.10 -12.49 -1.93
CA ASP A 379 9.64 -11.13 -1.76
C ASP A 379 9.35 -10.49 -0.38
N ASP A 380 9.03 -11.30 0.64
CA ASP A 380 8.91 -10.87 2.05
C ASP A 380 10.31 -10.79 2.68
N TRP A 381 11.10 -9.80 2.24
CA TRP A 381 12.48 -9.63 2.67
C TRP A 381 12.62 -9.25 4.14
N VAL A 382 11.65 -8.53 4.71
CA VAL A 382 11.59 -8.21 6.15
C VAL A 382 11.38 -9.49 6.96
N GLY A 383 10.43 -10.34 6.55
CA GLY A 383 10.19 -11.64 7.17
C GLY A 383 11.38 -12.59 7.01
N ALA A 384 12.01 -12.61 5.84
CA ALA A 384 13.20 -13.41 5.56
C ALA A 384 14.37 -13.00 6.47
N ALA A 385 14.68 -11.70 6.58
CA ALA A 385 15.73 -11.18 7.45
C ALA A 385 15.47 -11.56 8.92
N ARG A 386 14.23 -11.39 9.41
CA ARG A 386 13.89 -11.71 10.79
C ARG A 386 14.05 -13.20 11.11
N LEU A 387 13.54 -14.08 10.23
CA LEU A 387 13.62 -15.52 10.44
C LEU A 387 15.05 -16.04 10.27
N ALA A 388 15.78 -15.56 9.26
CA ALA A 388 17.19 -15.91 9.07
C ALA A 388 18.06 -15.46 10.26
N ARG A 389 17.79 -14.29 10.84
CA ARG A 389 18.47 -13.82 12.06
C ARG A 389 18.24 -14.75 13.24
N LEU A 390 16.99 -15.20 13.47
CA LEU A 390 16.70 -16.15 14.53
C LEU A 390 17.40 -17.49 14.34
N ALA A 391 17.46 -18.01 13.11
CA ALA A 391 18.20 -19.23 12.81
C ALA A 391 19.72 -19.04 13.02
N HIS A 392 20.26 -17.89 12.61
CA HIS A 392 21.65 -17.52 12.79
C HIS A 392 22.03 -17.42 14.28
N ASP A 393 21.22 -16.71 15.07
CA ASP A 393 21.41 -16.53 16.52
C ASP A 393 21.25 -17.86 17.28
N ALA A 394 20.48 -18.81 16.75
CA ALA A 394 20.38 -20.19 17.24
C ALA A 394 21.60 -21.07 16.88
N GLY A 395 22.57 -20.54 16.15
CA GLY A 395 23.84 -21.20 15.82
C GLY A 395 23.90 -21.84 14.42
N LEU A 396 22.89 -21.63 13.57
CA LEU A 396 22.90 -22.14 12.20
C LEU A 396 23.70 -21.20 11.29
N ALA A 397 24.98 -21.52 11.05
CA ALA A 397 25.90 -20.65 10.29
C ALA A 397 25.40 -20.33 8.88
N ASP A 398 24.80 -21.30 8.18
CA ASP A 398 24.25 -21.13 6.82
C ASP A 398 23.18 -20.04 6.72
N ALA A 399 22.50 -19.71 7.82
CA ALA A 399 21.52 -18.63 7.83
C ALA A 399 22.15 -17.25 7.56
N ALA A 400 23.47 -17.09 7.72
CA ALA A 400 24.18 -15.85 7.38
C ALA A 400 24.04 -15.48 5.90
N ASN A 401 23.99 -16.47 4.99
CA ASN A 401 23.81 -16.23 3.56
C ASN A 401 22.47 -15.54 3.28
N LEU A 402 21.37 -16.13 3.75
CA LEU A 402 20.04 -15.59 3.53
C LEU A 402 19.83 -14.27 4.29
N LEU A 403 20.40 -14.15 5.49
CA LEU A 403 20.32 -12.93 6.28
C LEU A 403 21.01 -11.75 5.58
N ALA A 404 22.24 -11.95 5.07
CA ALA A 404 22.94 -10.92 4.30
C ALA A 404 22.18 -10.55 3.02
N GLU A 405 21.68 -11.56 2.29
CA GLU A 405 20.87 -11.33 1.11
C GLU A 405 19.61 -10.50 1.38
N ALA A 406 18.91 -10.79 2.48
CA ALA A 406 17.72 -10.03 2.85
C ALA A 406 18.05 -8.56 3.18
N HIS A 407 19.14 -8.29 3.90
CA HIS A 407 19.59 -6.92 4.16
C HIS A 407 19.97 -6.18 2.86
N TYR A 408 20.65 -6.84 1.92
CA TYR A 408 20.92 -6.26 0.61
C TYR A 408 19.66 -5.95 -0.19
N ALA A 409 18.66 -6.83 -0.15
CA ALA A 409 17.37 -6.60 -0.80
C ALA A 409 16.60 -5.42 -0.18
N LEU A 410 16.80 -5.14 1.11
CA LEU A 410 16.25 -3.99 1.83
C LEU A 410 17.07 -2.70 1.64
N GLY A 411 18.19 -2.75 0.91
CA GLY A 411 19.10 -1.61 0.73
C GLY A 411 19.99 -1.31 1.94
N GLU A 412 19.99 -2.20 2.93
CA GLU A 412 20.77 -2.14 4.19
C GLU A 412 22.16 -2.75 3.94
N PHE A 413 22.94 -2.11 3.07
CA PHE A 413 24.20 -2.67 2.56
C PHE A 413 25.28 -2.83 3.64
N GLU A 414 25.36 -1.90 4.59
CA GLU A 414 26.33 -1.95 5.69
C GLU A 414 26.00 -3.11 6.65
N GLU A 415 24.72 -3.31 6.94
CA GLU A 415 24.21 -4.42 7.74
C GLU A 415 24.46 -5.77 7.04
N GLY A 416 24.21 -5.84 5.73
CA GLY A 416 24.50 -7.01 4.92
C GLY A 416 26.00 -7.37 4.95
N ASP A 417 26.88 -6.38 4.80
CA ASP A 417 28.34 -6.57 4.86
C ASP A 417 28.81 -6.98 6.26
N ALA A 418 28.24 -6.40 7.33
CA ALA A 418 28.54 -6.77 8.71
C ALA A 418 28.21 -8.24 9.03
N ILE A 419 27.34 -8.86 8.24
CA ILE A 419 26.99 -10.30 8.34
C ILE A 419 27.84 -11.13 7.38
N ALA A 420 28.01 -10.67 6.14
CA ALA A 420 28.73 -11.38 5.10
C ALA A 420 30.23 -11.49 5.40
N GLU A 421 30.88 -10.42 5.85
CA GLU A 421 32.32 -10.38 6.08
C GLU A 421 32.79 -11.41 7.13
N PRO A 422 32.21 -11.46 8.34
CA PRO A 422 32.62 -12.44 9.33
C PRO A 422 32.34 -13.89 8.91
N ALA A 423 31.24 -14.12 8.17
CA ALA A 423 30.87 -15.44 7.66
C ALA A 423 31.87 -15.93 6.60
N MET A 424 32.23 -15.08 5.64
CA MET A 424 33.19 -15.39 4.59
C MET A 424 34.63 -15.55 5.12
N ALA A 425 34.98 -14.87 6.22
CA ALA A 425 36.26 -15.05 6.89
C ALA A 425 36.41 -16.41 7.60
N ARG A 426 35.32 -17.19 7.73
CA ARG A 426 35.28 -18.51 8.35
C ARG A 426 34.54 -19.52 7.46
N PRO A 427 35.04 -19.76 6.22
CA PRO A 427 34.31 -20.53 5.21
C PRO A 427 33.99 -21.96 5.66
N GLY A 428 34.84 -22.57 6.51
CA GLY A 428 34.62 -23.93 7.03
C GLY A 428 33.44 -24.08 8.01
N LEU A 429 32.74 -22.99 8.36
CA LEU A 429 31.50 -23.04 9.14
C LEU A 429 30.24 -23.09 8.27
N LEU A 430 30.35 -22.72 6.99
CA LEU A 430 29.22 -22.71 6.06
C LEU A 430 29.25 -23.96 5.19
N SER A 431 28.09 -24.39 4.72
CA SER A 431 28.01 -25.32 3.60
C SER A 431 28.48 -24.66 2.30
N ASP A 432 29.02 -25.46 1.37
CA ASP A 432 29.46 -24.96 0.06
C ASP A 432 28.34 -24.18 -0.68
N PRO A 433 27.06 -24.61 -0.68
CA PRO A 433 25.98 -23.83 -1.28
C PRO A 433 25.75 -22.46 -0.62
N ALA A 434 25.77 -22.40 0.72
CA ALA A 434 25.57 -21.16 1.46
C ALA A 434 26.72 -20.17 1.19
N LEU A 435 27.97 -20.66 1.22
CA LEU A 435 29.16 -19.86 0.91
C LEU A 435 29.12 -19.35 -0.53
N THR A 436 28.83 -20.22 -1.50
CA THR A 436 28.72 -19.86 -2.93
C THR A 436 27.64 -18.79 -3.15
N SER A 437 26.48 -18.95 -2.50
CA SER A 437 25.40 -17.97 -2.59
C SER A 437 25.80 -16.63 -1.98
N LEU A 438 26.50 -16.63 -0.84
CA LEU A 438 26.95 -15.41 -0.18
C LEU A 438 27.97 -14.64 -1.03
N HIS A 439 28.95 -15.33 -1.63
CA HIS A 439 29.88 -14.73 -2.61
C HIS A 439 29.13 -14.08 -3.78
N ARG A 440 28.17 -14.80 -4.37
CA ARG A 440 27.39 -14.31 -5.52
C ARG A 440 26.57 -13.06 -5.17
N THR A 441 25.84 -13.11 -4.07
CA THR A 441 24.95 -12.02 -3.67
C THR A 441 25.75 -10.75 -3.34
N ARG A 442 26.80 -10.87 -2.52
CA ARG A 442 27.67 -9.74 -2.18
C ARG A 442 28.35 -9.13 -3.40
N ALA A 443 28.86 -9.97 -4.31
CA ALA A 443 29.51 -9.49 -5.51
C ALA A 443 28.53 -8.75 -6.44
N GLY A 444 27.28 -9.24 -6.59
CA GLY A 444 26.25 -8.53 -7.34
C GLY A 444 25.98 -7.13 -6.79
N VAL A 445 25.84 -7.00 -5.46
CA VAL A 445 25.62 -5.72 -4.79
C VAL A 445 26.80 -4.77 -4.99
N TRP A 446 28.02 -5.25 -4.73
CA TRP A 446 29.23 -4.42 -4.82
C TRP A 446 29.55 -3.96 -6.24
N PHE A 447 29.23 -4.79 -7.24
CA PHE A 447 29.37 -4.42 -8.64
C PHE A 447 28.54 -3.17 -8.98
N PHE A 448 27.30 -3.07 -8.48
CA PHE A 448 26.42 -1.91 -8.72
C PHE A 448 26.64 -0.75 -7.73
N ALA A 449 27.16 -1.02 -6.53
CA ALA A 449 27.45 -0.01 -5.50
C ALA A 449 28.73 0.82 -5.77
N SER A 450 29.25 0.81 -7.00
CA SER A 450 30.42 1.60 -7.44
C SER A 450 31.78 1.19 -6.84
N ARG A 451 31.97 -0.08 -6.47
CA ARG A 451 33.32 -0.64 -6.29
C ARG A 451 33.96 -0.93 -7.65
N ASP A 452 35.28 -1.05 -7.68
CA ASP A 452 36.01 -1.44 -8.90
C ASP A 452 35.46 -2.79 -9.41
N PRO A 453 34.79 -2.82 -10.58
CA PRO A 453 34.19 -4.05 -11.11
C PRO A 453 35.20 -5.19 -11.27
N LEU A 454 36.48 -4.87 -11.47
CA LEU A 454 37.54 -5.87 -11.62
C LEU A 454 37.89 -6.52 -10.28
N ASP A 455 37.89 -5.76 -9.18
CA ASP A 455 38.13 -6.30 -7.83
C ASP A 455 36.99 -7.24 -7.42
N VAL A 456 35.74 -6.85 -7.69
CA VAL A 456 34.56 -7.68 -7.43
C VAL A 456 34.61 -8.97 -8.24
N GLU A 457 34.96 -8.90 -9.53
CA GLU A 457 35.09 -10.09 -10.37
C GLU A 457 36.22 -11.02 -9.86
N ALA A 458 37.35 -10.46 -9.43
CA ALA A 458 38.49 -11.22 -8.92
C ALA A 458 38.11 -12.01 -7.64
N GLN A 459 37.32 -11.43 -6.74
CA GLN A 459 36.82 -12.12 -5.55
C GLN A 459 35.90 -13.29 -5.89
N VAL A 460 35.08 -13.17 -6.95
CA VAL A 460 34.24 -14.28 -7.42
C VAL A 460 35.08 -15.36 -8.10
N LEU A 461 36.13 -15.00 -8.83
CA LEU A 461 37.07 -15.96 -9.42
C LEU A 461 37.80 -16.76 -8.33
N GLU A 462 38.27 -16.10 -7.28
CA GLU A 462 38.92 -16.77 -6.16
C GLU A 462 37.97 -17.79 -5.50
N ALA A 463 36.68 -17.44 -5.33
CA ALA A 463 35.67 -18.38 -4.86
C ALA A 463 35.44 -19.53 -5.85
N GLU A 464 35.39 -19.26 -7.16
CA GLU A 464 35.23 -20.27 -8.22
C GLU A 464 36.36 -21.32 -8.19
N ASP A 465 37.58 -20.90 -7.85
CA ASP A 465 38.74 -21.79 -7.76
C ASP A 465 38.75 -22.67 -6.51
N GLN A 466 38.06 -22.26 -5.44
CA GLN A 466 38.00 -22.98 -4.17
C GLN A 466 36.85 -23.99 -4.08
N VAL A 467 35.81 -23.84 -4.90
CA VAL A 467 34.63 -24.71 -4.90
C VAL A 467 34.88 -25.99 -5.72
N ALA A 468 34.69 -27.15 -5.07
CA ALA A 468 34.87 -28.46 -5.71
C ALA A 468 33.62 -28.94 -6.46
N ASP A 469 32.43 -28.57 -5.99
CA ASP A 469 31.17 -28.94 -6.63
C ASP A 469 31.03 -28.30 -8.02
N PRO A 470 30.88 -29.08 -9.10
CA PRO A 470 30.80 -28.55 -10.47
C PRO A 470 29.63 -27.57 -10.67
N HIS A 471 28.48 -27.83 -10.06
CA HIS A 471 27.29 -27.00 -10.21
C HIS A 471 27.46 -25.64 -9.52
N LEU A 472 27.99 -25.63 -8.29
CA LEU A 472 28.29 -24.39 -7.59
C LEU A 472 29.37 -23.56 -8.31
N LYS A 473 30.33 -24.23 -8.95
CA LYS A 473 31.34 -23.57 -9.80
C LYS A 473 30.72 -22.91 -11.02
N GLU A 474 29.77 -23.57 -11.68
CA GLU A 474 29.01 -22.99 -12.80
C GLU A 474 28.20 -21.77 -12.38
N MET A 475 27.61 -21.77 -11.18
CA MET A 475 26.88 -20.62 -10.63
C MET A 475 27.78 -19.38 -10.44
N LEU A 476 29.01 -19.57 -9.95
CA LEU A 476 29.99 -18.48 -9.78
C LEU A 476 30.52 -17.99 -11.14
N ARG A 477 30.77 -18.91 -12.08
CA ARG A 477 31.15 -18.57 -13.45
C ARG A 477 30.09 -17.74 -14.17
N TYR A 478 28.82 -18.10 -14.00
CA TYR A 478 27.70 -17.30 -14.52
C TYR A 478 27.71 -15.88 -13.93
N ALA A 479 27.90 -15.74 -12.61
CA ALA A 479 27.94 -14.42 -11.98
C ALA A 479 29.04 -13.53 -12.58
N ARG A 480 30.22 -14.10 -12.86
CA ARG A 480 31.32 -13.40 -13.56
C ARG A 480 30.95 -13.06 -15.00
N ALA A 481 30.31 -13.98 -15.73
CA ALA A 481 29.85 -13.72 -17.09
C ALA A 481 28.87 -12.53 -17.14
N ALA A 482 27.92 -12.47 -16.19
CA ALA A 482 26.98 -11.36 -16.06
C ALA A 482 27.70 -10.02 -15.78
N MET A 483 28.68 -10.01 -14.88
CA MET A 483 29.51 -8.81 -14.61
C MET A 483 30.27 -8.35 -15.84
N CYS A 484 30.91 -9.26 -16.58
CA CYS A 484 31.56 -8.95 -17.85
C CYS A 484 30.57 -8.34 -18.85
N MET A 485 29.35 -8.89 -18.94
CA MET A 485 28.29 -8.38 -19.83
C MET A 485 27.87 -6.96 -19.44
N TRP A 486 27.60 -6.70 -18.16
CA TRP A 486 27.21 -5.39 -17.66
C TRP A 486 28.33 -4.35 -17.77
N SER A 487 29.60 -4.75 -17.74
CA SER A 487 30.75 -3.88 -18.01
C SER A 487 31.04 -3.68 -19.51
N GLY A 488 30.22 -4.22 -20.43
CA GLY A 488 30.42 -4.12 -21.87
C GLY A 488 31.52 -5.03 -22.44
N ARG A 489 32.08 -5.94 -21.65
CA ARG A 489 33.09 -6.95 -22.07
C ARG A 489 32.40 -8.17 -22.67
N VAL A 490 31.61 -7.94 -23.72
CA VAL A 490 30.72 -8.95 -24.33
C VAL A 490 31.45 -10.22 -24.79
N ARG A 491 32.69 -10.11 -25.31
CA ARG A 491 33.46 -11.28 -25.74
C ARG A 491 33.87 -12.19 -24.58
N GLU A 492 34.27 -11.59 -23.45
CA GLU A 492 34.65 -12.32 -22.24
C GLU A 492 33.41 -12.92 -21.58
N ALA A 493 32.31 -12.17 -21.51
CA ALA A 493 31.02 -12.66 -21.02
C ALA A 493 30.56 -13.91 -21.79
N ARG A 494 30.60 -13.85 -23.12
CA ARG A 494 30.26 -14.98 -23.98
C ARG A 494 31.20 -16.17 -23.76
N ALA A 495 32.51 -15.96 -23.69
CA ALA A 495 33.46 -17.04 -23.45
C ALA A 495 33.22 -17.78 -22.13
N LEU A 496 32.74 -17.06 -21.10
CA LEU A 496 32.38 -17.63 -19.80
C LEU A 496 31.01 -18.31 -19.81
N ALA A 497 30.02 -17.76 -20.53
CA ALA A 497 28.63 -18.24 -20.53
C ALA A 497 28.34 -19.35 -21.56
N GLU A 498 29.00 -19.38 -22.71
CA GLU A 498 28.74 -20.35 -23.78
C GLU A 498 28.93 -21.81 -23.35
N PRO A 499 29.93 -22.18 -22.51
CA PRO A 499 30.01 -23.53 -21.93
C PRO A 499 28.84 -23.88 -21.01
N LEU A 500 28.23 -22.89 -20.35
CA LEU A 500 27.15 -23.09 -19.36
C LEU A 500 25.80 -23.40 -20.02
N LEU A 501 25.63 -23.14 -21.32
CA LEU A 501 24.44 -23.53 -22.09
C LEU A 501 24.23 -25.04 -22.11
N ALA A 502 25.30 -25.82 -21.90
CA ALA A 502 25.27 -27.28 -21.82
C ALA A 502 25.17 -27.81 -20.37
N SER A 503 24.94 -26.93 -19.38
CA SER A 503 24.78 -27.33 -17.98
C SER A 503 23.57 -28.27 -17.81
N ASP A 504 23.75 -29.28 -16.96
CA ASP A 504 22.66 -30.18 -16.54
C ASP A 504 21.66 -29.50 -15.59
N ASP A 505 21.98 -28.28 -15.09
CA ASP A 505 21.06 -27.46 -14.30
C ASP A 505 20.27 -26.50 -15.22
N PRO A 506 18.93 -26.64 -15.29
CA PRO A 506 18.09 -25.79 -16.14
C PRO A 506 18.17 -24.30 -15.81
N LYS A 507 18.36 -23.95 -14.53
CA LYS A 507 18.50 -22.55 -14.08
C LYS A 507 19.80 -21.97 -14.60
N VAL A 508 20.92 -22.69 -14.50
CA VAL A 508 22.22 -22.27 -15.04
C VAL A 508 22.15 -22.10 -16.56
N ALA A 509 21.56 -23.06 -17.27
CA ALA A 509 21.41 -22.98 -18.73
C ALA A 509 20.53 -21.79 -19.17
N VAL A 510 19.40 -21.55 -18.50
CA VAL A 510 18.53 -20.39 -18.77
C VAL A 510 19.24 -19.08 -18.47
N MET A 511 19.92 -18.98 -17.34
CA MET A 511 20.71 -17.81 -16.97
C MET A 511 21.82 -17.52 -17.99
N ALA A 512 22.54 -18.54 -18.44
CA ALA A 512 23.57 -18.42 -19.46
C ALA A 512 23.00 -17.94 -20.81
N ALA A 513 21.81 -18.40 -21.20
CA ALA A 513 21.12 -17.97 -22.41
C ALA A 513 20.69 -16.49 -22.38
N ILE A 514 20.54 -15.88 -21.21
CA ILE A 514 20.27 -14.44 -21.07
C ILE A 514 21.56 -13.61 -21.27
N ALA A 515 22.73 -14.20 -20.98
CA ALA A 515 24.02 -13.52 -21.04
C ALA A 515 24.74 -13.64 -22.40
N VAL A 516 24.31 -14.55 -23.28
CA VAL A 516 24.84 -14.79 -24.64
C VAL A 516 23.89 -14.21 -25.68
#